data_AF-A0A7N0TLE3-F1
#
_entry.id   AF-A0A7N0TLE3-F1
#
_cell.length_a   1.000
_cell.length_b   1.000
_cell.length_c   1.000
_cell.angle_alpha   90.00
_cell.angle_beta   90.00
_cell.angle_gamma   90.00
#
_symmetry.space_group_name_H-M   'P 1'
#
loop_
_entity.id
_entity.type
_entity.pdbx_description
1 polymer ?
#
loop_
_entity_poly.entity_id
_entity_poly.type
_entity_poly.pdbx_seq_one_letter_code
_entity_poly.pdbx_strand_id
1 'polypeptide(L)'
;MNFNLVSRLYDAVVLLGETPETEWQNCVPSKSGLMTVLDVLKVHKKFWPILEPVLIQLQSRWGSYIIQKTRKQAVSRRLMVEMGTKIFNASAPPKAWP
;
A
#
# COMPACT_ATOMS: atom_id res chain seq x y z
N MET A 1 24.65 7.49 13.63
CA MET A 1 24.27 6.10 13.97
C MET A 1 24.78 5.17 12.88
N ASN A 2 25.59 4.17 13.23
CA ASN A 2 26.23 3.27 12.27
C ASN A 2 25.39 1.99 12.15
N PHE A 3 24.51 1.94 11.14
CA PHE A 3 23.52 0.86 10.95
C PHE A 3 24.14 -0.56 10.90
N ASN A 4 25.40 -0.66 10.49
CA ASN A 4 26.15 -1.92 10.42
C ASN A 4 26.43 -2.55 11.79
N LEU A 5 26.63 -1.76 12.85
CA LEU A 5 26.88 -2.28 14.19
C LEU A 5 25.59 -2.78 14.85
N VAL A 6 24.49 -2.06 14.64
CA VAL A 6 23.17 -2.43 15.19
C VAL A 6 22.67 -3.73 14.58
N SER A 7 22.79 -3.92 13.25
CA SER A 7 22.39 -5.16 12.59
C SER A 7 23.20 -6.37 13.08
N ARG A 8 24.53 -6.22 13.22
CA ARG A 8 25.40 -7.31 13.66
C ARG A 8 25.17 -7.72 15.11
N LEU A 9 24.83 -6.77 15.98
CA LEU A 9 24.46 -7.06 17.37
C LEU A 9 23.09 -7.73 17.44
N TYR A 10 22.15 -7.34 16.58
CA TYR A 10 20.86 -8.00 16.47
C TYR A 10 20.97 -9.47 16.08
N ASP A 11 21.77 -9.74 15.05
CA ASP A 11 21.98 -11.11 14.56
C ASP A 11 22.62 -11.98 15.65
N ALA A 12 23.60 -11.45 16.39
CA ALA A 12 24.24 -12.16 17.48
C ALA A 12 23.27 -12.51 18.61
N VAL A 13 22.42 -11.57 19.04
CA VAL A 13 21.40 -11.78 20.09
C VAL A 13 20.40 -12.87 19.67
N VAL A 14 19.90 -12.81 18.43
CA VAL A 14 18.95 -13.81 17.90
C VAL A 14 19.60 -15.19 17.80
N LEU A 15 20.86 -15.29 17.37
CA LEU A 15 21.59 -16.56 17.29
C LEU A 15 21.89 -17.18 18.66
N LEU A 16 21.97 -16.36 19.71
CA LEU A 16 22.12 -16.81 21.10
C LEU A 16 20.79 -17.25 21.73
N GLY A 17 19.68 -17.17 21.00
CA GLY A 17 18.35 -17.55 21.48
C GLY A 17 17.70 -16.51 22.39
N GLU A 18 18.32 -15.34 22.55
CA GLU A 18 17.70 -14.19 23.18
C GLU A 18 16.65 -13.63 22.22
N THR A 19 15.43 -13.40 22.72
CA THR A 19 14.40 -12.74 21.92
C THR A 19 14.63 -11.24 22.04
N PRO A 20 15.10 -10.55 21.00
CA PRO A 20 15.25 -9.11 21.10
C PRO A 20 13.86 -8.50 21.31
N GLU A 21 13.74 -7.69 22.36
CA GLU A 21 12.55 -6.88 22.59
C GLU A 21 12.50 -5.81 21.51
N THR A 22 11.96 -6.15 20.35
CA THR A 22 11.64 -5.18 19.33
C THR A 22 10.20 -4.72 19.53
N GLU A 23 10.03 -3.42 19.60
CA GLU A 23 8.72 -2.78 19.62
C GLU A 23 8.11 -2.79 18.20
N TRP A 24 7.66 -3.95 17.68
CA TRP A 24 6.97 -4.04 16.37
C TRP A 24 5.54 -3.49 16.41
N GLN A 25 5.15 -2.87 17.52
CA GLN A 25 3.83 -2.27 17.69
C GLN A 25 3.77 -1.05 16.77
N ASN A 26 3.07 -1.17 15.65
CA ASN A 26 2.75 -0.13 14.64
C ASN A 26 3.58 -0.10 13.35
N CYS A 27 4.26 -1.18 12.96
CA CYS A 27 4.88 -1.21 11.63
C CYS A 27 3.83 -1.47 10.53
N VAL A 28 3.34 -0.40 9.90
CA VAL A 28 2.41 -0.46 8.76
C VAL A 28 3.22 -0.46 7.45
N PRO A 29 3.07 -1.46 6.57
CA PRO A 29 3.80 -1.49 5.32
C PRO A 29 3.38 -0.35 4.39
N SER A 30 4.28 0.07 3.51
CA SER A 30 3.92 0.98 2.42
C SER A 30 2.92 0.29 1.47
N LYS A 31 2.07 1.07 0.78
CA LYS A 31 1.10 0.51 -0.18
C LYS A 31 1.77 -0.31 -1.28
N SER A 32 2.84 0.21 -1.87
CA SER A 32 3.59 -0.50 -2.92
C SER A 32 4.21 -1.77 -2.36
N GLY A 33 4.85 -1.70 -1.19
CA GLY A 33 5.41 -2.88 -0.52
C GLY A 33 4.35 -3.96 -0.26
N LEU A 34 3.20 -3.58 0.29
CA LEU A 34 2.08 -4.51 0.52
C LEU A 34 1.57 -5.13 -0.79
N MET A 35 1.38 -4.33 -1.84
CA MET A 35 0.91 -4.84 -3.13
C MET A 35 1.91 -5.83 -3.73
N THR A 36 3.20 -5.50 -3.72
CA THR A 36 4.27 -6.38 -4.20
C THR A 36 4.27 -7.70 -3.44
N VAL A 37 4.18 -7.67 -2.11
CA VAL A 37 4.11 -8.91 -1.30
C VAL A 37 2.89 -9.75 -1.68
N LEU A 38 1.72 -9.14 -1.85
CA LEU A 38 0.51 -9.86 -2.27
C LEU A 38 0.67 -10.49 -3.66
N ASP A 39 1.29 -9.81 -4.61
CA ASP A 39 1.49 -10.33 -5.96
C ASP A 39 2.53 -11.46 -5.99
N VAL A 40 3.62 -11.33 -5.23
CA VAL A 40 4.60 -12.40 -5.03
C VAL A 40 3.91 -13.64 -4.45
N LEU A 41 3.12 -13.49 -3.38
CA LEU A 41 2.40 -14.61 -2.77
C LEU A 41 1.42 -15.27 -3.75
N LYS A 42 0.70 -14.50 -4.57
CA LYS A 42 -0.20 -15.05 -5.60
C LYS A 42 0.53 -15.88 -6.65
N VAL A 43 1.75 -15.49 -7.03
CA VAL A 43 2.57 -16.25 -7.99
C VAL A 43 3.11 -17.52 -7.32
N HIS A 44 3.68 -17.39 -6.12
CA HIS A 44 4.37 -18.49 -5.46
C HIS A 44 3.43 -19.53 -4.85
N LYS A 45 2.18 -19.21 -4.52
CA LYS A 45 1.25 -20.19 -3.93
C LYS A 45 1.01 -21.43 -4.80
N LYS A 46 1.19 -21.30 -6.13
CA LYS A 46 1.09 -22.43 -7.07
C LYS A 46 2.16 -23.50 -6.83
N PHE A 47 3.32 -23.09 -6.33
CA PHE A 47 4.46 -23.97 -6.03
C PHE A 47 4.56 -24.27 -4.54
N TRP A 48 4.05 -23.36 -3.70
CA TRP A 48 4.13 -23.43 -2.25
C TRP A 48 2.72 -23.26 -1.64
N PRO A 49 1.91 -24.33 -1.57
CA PRO A 49 0.53 -24.24 -1.07
C PRO A 49 0.40 -23.71 0.37
N ILE A 50 1.45 -23.85 1.18
CA ILE A 50 1.52 -23.30 2.55
C ILE A 50 1.41 -21.77 2.60
N LEU A 51 1.56 -21.07 1.46
CA LEU A 51 1.39 -19.62 1.37
C LEU A 51 -0.09 -19.20 1.27
N GLU A 52 -1.01 -20.10 0.98
CA GLU A 52 -2.45 -19.79 0.83
C GLU A 52 -3.06 -19.22 2.13
N PRO A 53 -2.84 -19.82 3.32
CA PRO A 53 -3.34 -19.25 4.57
C PRO A 53 -2.72 -17.88 4.90
N VAL A 54 -1.43 -17.70 4.59
CA VAL A 54 -0.71 -16.45 4.81
C VAL A 54 -1.27 -15.33 3.93
N LEU A 55 -1.56 -15.64 2.66
CA LEU A 55 -2.20 -14.71 1.73
C LEU A 55 -3.58 -14.27 2.23
N ILE A 56 -4.40 -15.22 2.70
CA ILE A 56 -5.75 -14.93 3.24
C ILE A 56 -5.66 -14.04 4.47
N GLN A 57 -4.75 -14.32 5.40
CA GLN A 57 -4.54 -13.49 6.60
C GLN A 57 -4.11 -12.06 6.25
N LEU A 58 -3.17 -11.91 5.30
CA LEU A 58 -2.72 -10.59 4.84
C LEU A 58 -3.84 -9.80 4.15
N GLN A 59 -4.63 -10.46 3.30
CA GLN A 59 -5.77 -9.82 2.64
C GLN A 59 -6.88 -9.45 3.61
N SER A 60 -7.15 -10.26 4.64
CA SER A 60 -8.12 -9.94 5.68
C SER A 60 -7.68 -8.72 6.49
N ARG A 61 -6.40 -8.67 6.89
CA ARG A 61 -5.86 -7.58 7.71
C ARG A 61 -5.70 -6.26 6.95
N TRP A 62 -5.36 -6.32 5.66
CA TRP A 62 -4.96 -5.13 4.88
C TRP A 62 -5.78 -4.87 3.62
N GLY A 63 -6.79 -5.68 3.31
CA GLY A 63 -7.60 -5.54 2.09
C GLY A 63 -8.32 -4.20 2.01
N SER A 64 -8.83 -3.70 3.15
CA SER A 64 -9.49 -2.39 3.24
C SER A 64 -8.52 -1.22 2.98
N TYR A 65 -7.26 -1.35 3.42
CA TYR A 65 -6.21 -0.33 3.23
C TYR A 65 -5.92 -0.09 1.73
N ILE A 66 -5.93 -1.15 0.94
CA ILE A 66 -5.72 -1.08 -0.51
C ILE A 66 -6.91 -0.40 -1.21
N ILE A 67 -8.14 -0.72 -0.79
CA ILE A 67 -9.39 -0.25 -1.42
C ILE A 67 -9.73 1.21 -1.06
N GLN A 68 -9.50 1.64 0.19
CA GLN A 68 -9.88 2.98 0.64
C GLN A 68 -9.09 4.10 -0.06
N LYS A 69 -7.79 3.92 -0.29
CA LYS A 69 -6.94 4.95 -0.90
C LYS A 69 -7.21 5.12 -2.41
N THR A 70 -7.54 4.05 -3.11
CA THR A 70 -7.92 4.10 -4.54
C THR A 70 -9.26 4.80 -4.74
N ARG A 71 -10.24 4.59 -3.85
CA ARG A 71 -11.50 5.35 -3.88
C ARG A 71 -11.28 6.85 -3.66
N LYS A 72 -10.50 7.23 -2.64
CA LYS A 72 -10.16 8.66 -2.39
C LYS A 72 -9.46 9.31 -3.58
N GLN A 73 -8.50 8.62 -4.20
CA GLN A 73 -7.82 9.12 -5.40
C GLN A 73 -8.75 9.21 -6.62
N ALA A 74 -9.65 8.23 -6.81
CA ALA A 74 -10.60 8.25 -7.92
C ALA A 74 -11.62 9.39 -7.80
N VAL A 75 -12.14 9.64 -6.59
CA VAL A 75 -13.06 10.77 -6.32
C VAL A 75 -12.35 12.10 -6.55
N SER A 76 -11.13 12.28 -6.06
CA SER A 76 -10.35 13.50 -6.27
C SER A 76 -10.11 13.79 -7.76
N ARG A 77 -9.75 12.77 -8.56
CA ARG A 77 -9.60 12.93 -10.01
C ARG A 77 -10.91 13.32 -10.71
N ARG A 78 -12.04 12.71 -10.32
CA ARG A 78 -13.36 13.05 -10.89
C ARG A 78 -13.74 14.50 -10.61
N LEU A 79 -13.53 14.96 -9.38
CA LEU A 79 -13.82 16.34 -8.99
C LEU A 79 -12.93 17.34 -9.75
N MET A 80 -11.65 17.04 -9.95
CA MET A 80 -10.76 17.90 -10.75
C MET A 80 -11.20 17.99 -12.22
N VAL A 81 -11.62 16.87 -12.81
CA VAL A 81 -12.17 16.85 -14.18
C VAL A 81 -13.46 17.66 -14.25
N GLU A 82 -14.37 17.48 -13.29
CA GLU A 82 -15.65 18.19 -13.26
C GLU A 82 -15.49 19.70 -13.02
N MET A 83 -14.54 20.11 -12.19
CA MET A 83 -14.24 21.54 -12.02
C MET A 83 -13.60 22.14 -13.29
N GLY A 84 -12.69 21.41 -13.95
CA GLY A 84 -12.09 21.84 -15.21
C GLY A 84 -13.12 22.00 -16.34
N THR A 85 -14.09 21.09 -16.44
CA THR A 85 -15.14 21.18 -17.48
C THR A 85 -16.11 22.32 -17.22
N LYS A 86 -16.46 22.59 -15.95
CA LYS A 86 -17.30 23.76 -15.60
C LYS A 86 -16.62 25.08 -15.94
N ILE A 87 -15.31 25.20 -15.70
CA ILE A 87 -14.54 26.41 -16.03
C ILE A 87 -14.47 26.60 -17.55
N PHE A 88 -14.13 25.55 -18.31
CA PHE A 88 -14.06 25.59 -19.77
C PHE A 88 -15.40 25.97 -20.41
N ASN A 89 -16.51 25.41 -19.91
CA ASN A 89 -17.84 25.72 -20.41
C ASN A 89 -18.30 27.14 -20.04
N ALA A 90 -17.84 27.68 -18.90
CA ALA A 90 -18.13 29.05 -18.49
C ALA A 90 -17.32 30.11 -19.26
N SER A 91 -16.17 29.73 -19.84
CA SER A 91 -15.37 30.61 -20.71
C SER A 91 -15.77 30.55 -22.19
N ALA A 92 -16.74 29.71 -22.55
CA ALA A 92 -17.26 29.65 -23.92
C ALA A 92 -18.12 30.89 -24.20
N PRO A 93 -17.90 31.62 -25.31
CA PRO A 93 -18.70 32.79 -25.64
C PRO A 93 -20.18 32.38 -25.79
N PRO A 94 -21.12 33.18 -25.26
CA PRO A 94 -22.54 32.88 -25.39
C PRO A 94 -22.89 32.78 -26.88
N LYS A 95 -23.54 31.67 -27.22
CA LYS A 95 -23.95 31.29 -28.57
C LYS A 95 -24.68 32.50 -29.18
N ALA A 96 -24.09 33.09 -30.22
CA ALA A 96 -24.74 34.13 -31.00
C ALA A 96 -26.02 33.53 -31.58
N TRP A 97 -27.15 34.18 -31.30
CA TRP A 97 -28.47 33.78 -31.76
C TRP A 97 -28.55 33.82 -33.30
N PRO A 98 -29.42 33.01 -33.93
CA PRO A 98 -29.58 32.99 -35.39
C PRO A 98 -30.07 34.33 -35.95
#